data_AF-A0A934RE38-F1
#
_entry.id   AF-A0A934RE38-F1
#
_cell.length_a   1.000
_cell.length_b   1.000
_cell.length_c   1.000
_cell.angle_alpha   90.00
_cell.angle_beta   90.00
_cell.angle_gamma   90.00
#
_symmetry.space_group_name_H-M   'P 1'
#
loop_
_entity.id
_entity.type
_entity.pdbx_description
1 polymer ?
#
loop_
_entity_poly.entity_id
_entity_poly.type
_entity_poly.pdbx_seq_one_letter_code
_entity_poly.pdbx_strand_id
1 'polypeptide(L)'
;KDTPATLPIEEDFESDIQQNWLAAGWHTETDPQAVDGTMAARCVDGSRLAPSQENSLVLDRNLDLPVGSNVQATFWFRASLQYQSWFRLQYSTNDGASWNDVSSVNRTYTYNQPNYERLQADLSTLAGQSVRLRFNVSVSGHAPEALVRLDKLTIAEMP
;
A
#
# COMPACT_ATOMS: atom_id res chain seq x y z
N LYS A 1 13.86 7.01 10.49
CA LYS A 1 13.96 6.41 11.85
C LYS A 1 14.94 5.25 11.76
N ASP A 2 15.82 5.09 12.74
CA ASP A 2 16.93 4.12 12.65
C ASP A 2 16.57 2.71 13.17
N THR A 3 15.36 2.55 13.73
CA THR A 3 14.85 1.26 14.21
C THR A 3 13.88 0.68 13.18
N PRO A 4 14.08 -0.58 12.75
CA PRO A 4 13.11 -1.31 11.93
C PRO A 4 11.73 -1.39 12.58
N ALA A 5 10.68 -1.50 11.75
CA ALA A 5 9.35 -1.83 12.24
C ALA A 5 9.31 -3.29 12.71
N THR A 6 8.79 -3.48 13.92
CA THR A 6 8.53 -4.80 14.50
C THR A 6 7.07 -5.17 14.31
N LEU A 7 6.80 -6.45 14.09
CA LEU A 7 5.45 -6.99 14.00
C LEU A 7 4.77 -7.05 15.39
N PRO A 8 3.43 -6.97 15.47
CA PRO A 8 2.53 -6.63 14.37
C PRO A 8 2.60 -5.13 14.03
N ILE A 9 2.35 -4.79 12.77
CA ILE A 9 2.12 -3.42 12.33
C ILE A 9 0.63 -3.29 12.04
N GLU A 10 -0.01 -2.35 12.71
CA GLU A 10 -1.41 -2.00 12.50
C GLU A 10 -1.49 -0.54 12.07
N GLU A 11 -2.30 -0.28 11.07
CA GLU A 11 -2.55 1.06 10.56
C GLU A 11 -4.03 1.17 10.20
N ASP A 12 -4.73 1.99 10.99
CA ASP A 12 -6.15 2.31 10.84
C ASP A 12 -6.37 3.60 10.04
N PHE A 13 -5.31 4.35 9.74
CA PHE A 13 -5.36 5.61 8.99
C PHE A 13 -6.24 6.70 9.64
N GLU A 14 -6.42 6.64 10.96
CA GLU A 14 -7.18 7.65 11.74
C GLU A 14 -6.30 8.81 12.22
N SER A 15 -5.00 8.76 11.93
CA SER A 15 -4.01 9.76 12.35
C SER A 15 -3.27 10.37 11.16
N ASP A 16 -2.28 11.24 11.44
CA ASP A 16 -1.42 11.77 10.39
C ASP A 16 -0.61 10.65 9.74
N ILE A 17 -0.86 10.42 8.45
CA ILE A 17 -0.21 9.36 7.65
C ILE A 17 1.32 9.42 7.73
N GLN A 18 1.89 10.61 7.93
CA GLN A 18 3.34 10.79 7.96
C GLN A 18 4.01 10.28 9.24
N GLN A 19 3.24 9.86 10.24
CA GLN A 19 3.79 9.26 11.46
C GLN A 19 4.45 7.90 11.21
N ASN A 20 3.95 7.13 10.24
CA ASN A 20 4.46 5.79 9.91
C ASN A 20 4.88 5.65 8.45
N TRP A 21 4.52 6.59 7.59
CA TRP A 21 4.70 6.46 6.14
C TRP A 21 5.38 7.68 5.53
N LEU A 22 6.25 7.44 4.57
CA LEU A 22 6.67 8.43 3.60
C LEU A 22 5.60 8.47 2.50
N ALA A 23 4.69 9.43 2.60
CA ALA A 23 3.52 9.55 1.75
C ALA A 23 3.75 10.57 0.62
N ALA A 24 3.91 10.07 -0.61
CA ALA A 24 3.98 10.87 -1.83
C ALA A 24 2.67 10.70 -2.62
N GLY A 25 1.80 11.71 -2.59
CA GLY A 25 0.48 11.66 -3.24
C GLY A 25 -0.58 10.88 -2.47
N TRP A 26 -0.31 10.57 -1.20
CA TRP A 26 -1.22 9.90 -0.28
C TRP A 26 -1.51 10.79 0.94
N HIS A 27 -2.72 10.69 1.48
CA HIS A 27 -3.15 11.37 2.71
C HIS A 27 -4.27 10.58 3.37
N THR A 28 -4.57 10.85 4.64
CA THR A 28 -5.77 10.34 5.30
C THR A 28 -6.95 11.28 5.04
N GLU A 29 -8.12 10.71 4.79
CA GLU A 29 -9.35 11.45 4.52
C GLU A 29 -10.53 10.70 5.14
N THR A 30 -11.55 11.45 5.61
CA THR A 30 -12.83 10.84 5.99
C THR A 30 -13.44 10.05 4.83
N ASP A 31 -13.79 8.79 5.10
CA ASP A 31 -14.46 7.91 4.15
C ASP A 31 -15.74 7.35 4.78
N PRO A 32 -16.94 7.67 4.25
CA PRO A 32 -18.20 7.10 4.74
C PRO A 32 -18.27 5.57 4.64
N GLN A 33 -17.38 4.94 3.87
CA GLN A 33 -17.28 3.49 3.72
C GLN A 33 -16.07 2.91 4.45
N ALA A 34 -15.36 3.69 5.30
CA ALA A 34 -14.24 3.19 6.10
C ALA A 34 -14.64 1.89 6.83
N VAL A 35 -13.71 0.95 6.83
CA VAL A 35 -13.83 -0.37 7.44
C VAL A 35 -13.45 -0.34 8.92
N ASP A 36 -12.49 0.51 9.29
CA ASP A 36 -12.20 0.86 10.68
C ASP A 36 -12.35 2.36 10.87
N GLY A 37 -12.82 2.80 12.04
CA GLY A 37 -12.97 4.22 12.33
C GLY A 37 -13.82 5.01 11.32
N THR A 38 -13.28 6.14 10.85
CA THR A 38 -13.98 7.11 9.98
C THR A 38 -13.14 7.60 8.81
N MET A 39 -11.85 7.26 8.77
CA MET A 39 -10.88 7.72 7.80
C MET A 39 -10.29 6.54 7.02
N ALA A 40 -9.63 6.84 5.91
CA ALA A 40 -8.87 5.86 5.14
C ALA A 40 -7.69 6.55 4.47
N ALA A 41 -6.64 5.80 4.13
CA ALA A 41 -5.60 6.31 3.25
C ALA A 41 -6.14 6.43 1.84
N ARG A 42 -5.97 7.61 1.23
CA ARG A 42 -6.38 7.91 -0.12
C ARG A 42 -5.18 8.30 -0.97
N CYS A 43 -5.08 7.70 -2.14
CA CYS A 43 -4.16 8.14 -3.19
C CYS A 43 -4.88 9.12 -4.12
N VAL A 44 -4.39 10.36 -4.16
CA VAL A 44 -4.80 11.47 -5.04
C VAL A 44 -6.27 11.89 -5.00
N ASP A 45 -6.48 13.20 -5.11
CA ASP A 45 -7.76 13.87 -5.05
C ASP A 45 -8.40 14.04 -6.44
N GLY A 46 -8.87 12.94 -7.06
CA GLY A 46 -9.80 12.99 -8.21
C GLY A 46 -9.34 13.76 -9.46
N SER A 47 -8.11 14.25 -9.50
CA SER A 47 -7.53 14.94 -10.65
C SER A 47 -6.78 13.95 -11.52
N ARG A 48 -6.78 14.19 -12.83
CA ARG A 48 -5.98 13.44 -13.80
C ARG A 48 -4.51 13.44 -13.35
N LEU A 49 -3.96 12.25 -13.12
CA LEU A 49 -2.55 12.10 -12.76
C LEU A 49 -1.67 12.62 -13.91
N ALA A 50 -0.57 13.30 -13.61
CA ALA A 50 0.36 13.71 -14.66
C ALA A 50 0.87 12.47 -15.43
N PRO A 51 1.19 12.58 -16.73
CA PRO A 51 1.75 11.46 -17.46
C PRO A 51 2.99 10.90 -16.75
N SER A 52 3.06 9.58 -16.61
CA SER A 52 4.16 8.87 -15.94
C SER A 52 4.31 9.19 -14.45
N GLN A 53 3.25 9.64 -13.78
CA GLN A 53 3.26 9.89 -12.35
C GLN A 53 3.25 8.59 -11.54
N GLU A 54 4.05 8.58 -10.47
CA GLU A 54 4.02 7.57 -9.42
C GLU A 54 3.71 8.23 -8.07
N ASN A 55 2.77 7.64 -7.33
CA ASN A 55 2.43 8.03 -5.97
C ASN A 55 2.67 6.84 -5.05
N SER A 56 3.52 7.02 -4.05
CA SER A 56 3.95 5.94 -3.17
C SER A 56 3.65 6.23 -1.71
N LEU A 57 3.21 5.19 -1.01
CA LEU A 57 3.06 5.16 0.42
C LEU A 57 4.06 4.13 0.94
N VAL A 58 5.24 4.61 1.37
CA VAL A 58 6.36 3.74 1.78
C VAL A 58 6.43 3.70 3.30
N LEU A 59 6.56 2.51 3.89
CA LEU A 59 6.81 2.40 5.33
C LEU A 59 8.09 3.17 5.67
N ASP A 60 8.04 4.03 6.70
CA ASP A 60 9.12 4.99 7.00
C ASP A 60 10.43 4.38 7.54
N ARG A 61 10.44 3.06 7.67
CA ARG A 61 11.49 2.21 8.23
C ARG A 61 11.42 0.83 7.57
N ASN A 62 12.50 0.07 7.66
CA ASN A 62 12.50 -1.29 7.13
C ASN A 62 11.57 -2.19 7.94
N LEU A 63 10.97 -3.17 7.28
CA LEU A 63 10.20 -4.25 7.87
C LEU A 63 11.13 -5.45 8.06
N ASP A 64 11.37 -5.83 9.31
CA ASP A 64 12.13 -7.03 9.64
C ASP A 64 11.22 -8.25 9.67
N LEU A 65 11.53 -9.25 8.84
CA LEU A 65 10.80 -10.51 8.76
C LEU A 65 11.65 -11.61 9.40
N PRO A 66 11.23 -12.19 10.54
CA PRO A 66 12.03 -13.20 11.23
C PRO A 66 12.34 -14.43 10.38
N VAL A 67 13.43 -15.15 10.69
CA VAL A 67 13.75 -16.40 9.99
C VAL A 67 12.64 -17.43 10.24
N GLY A 68 12.11 -18.01 9.16
CA GLY A 68 11.04 -19.02 9.23
C GLY A 68 9.64 -18.45 9.49
N SER A 69 9.46 -17.13 9.44
CA SER A 69 8.19 -16.46 9.71
C SER A 69 7.15 -16.67 8.59
N ASN A 70 5.88 -16.84 8.96
CA ASN A 70 4.72 -16.85 8.08
C ASN A 70 3.99 -15.49 8.15
N VAL A 71 4.68 -14.43 7.76
CA VAL A 71 4.14 -13.07 7.81
C VAL A 71 3.20 -12.83 6.64
N GLN A 72 2.05 -12.22 6.93
CA GLN A 72 1.11 -11.76 5.91
C GLN A 72 0.77 -10.29 6.11
N ALA A 73 0.52 -9.60 5.00
CA ALA A 73 -0.06 -8.27 4.99
C ALA A 73 -1.52 -8.36 4.54
N THR A 74 -2.44 -7.85 5.36
CA THR A 74 -3.87 -7.84 5.07
C THR A 74 -4.40 -6.43 5.17
N PHE A 75 -5.18 -6.00 4.20
CA PHE A 75 -5.72 -4.65 4.18
C PHE A 75 -7.02 -4.65 3.39
N TRP A 76 -7.86 -3.66 3.65
CA TRP A 76 -9.07 -3.41 2.88
C TRP A 76 -8.76 -2.41 1.79
N PHE A 77 -9.23 -2.70 0.58
CA PHE A 77 -8.92 -1.93 -0.61
C PHE A 77 -10.19 -1.69 -1.43
N ARG A 78 -10.31 -0.47 -1.96
CA ARG A 78 -11.26 -0.15 -3.01
C ARG A 78 -10.61 0.79 -4.02
N ALA A 79 -10.99 0.66 -5.29
CA ALA A 79 -10.38 1.48 -6.33
C ALA A 79 -11.22 1.61 -7.60
N SER A 80 -10.96 2.69 -8.33
CA SER A 80 -11.30 2.85 -9.74
C SER A 80 -10.00 3.16 -10.50
N LEU A 81 -9.56 2.24 -11.34
CA LEU A 81 -8.34 2.33 -12.13
C LEU A 81 -8.69 2.43 -13.61
N GLN A 82 -8.53 3.60 -14.22
CA GLN A 82 -8.78 3.79 -15.66
C GLN A 82 -7.63 3.21 -16.51
N TYR A 83 -7.81 3.20 -17.84
CA TYR A 83 -6.79 2.70 -18.79
C TYR A 83 -5.40 3.30 -18.50
N GLN A 84 -4.36 2.46 -18.48
CA GLN A 84 -2.96 2.82 -18.14
C GLN A 84 -2.75 3.35 -16.71
N SER A 85 -3.49 2.80 -15.74
CA SER A 85 -3.22 2.97 -14.31
C SER A 85 -3.02 1.62 -13.60
N TRP A 86 -2.26 1.64 -12.51
CA TRP A 86 -1.90 0.43 -11.76
C TRP A 86 -1.85 0.72 -10.28
N PHE A 87 -2.22 -0.28 -9.49
CA PHE A 87 -1.95 -0.36 -8.05
C PHE A 87 -1.05 -1.56 -7.78
N ARG A 88 -0.01 -1.36 -6.96
CA ARG A 88 1.00 -2.35 -6.61
C ARG A 88 1.30 -2.34 -5.12
N LEU A 89 1.35 -3.52 -4.50
CA LEU A 89 2.13 -3.72 -3.28
C LEU A 89 3.52 -4.17 -3.70
N GLN A 90 4.55 -3.52 -3.18
CA GLN A 90 5.92 -3.78 -3.60
C GLN A 90 6.86 -3.82 -2.41
N TYR A 91 7.95 -4.55 -2.57
CA TYR A 91 9.04 -4.62 -1.60
C TYR A 91 10.39 -4.32 -2.25
N SER A 92 11.36 -3.89 -1.46
CA SER A 92 12.74 -3.71 -1.88
C SER A 92 13.69 -4.36 -0.89
N THR A 93 14.67 -5.09 -1.42
CA THR A 93 15.77 -5.73 -0.68
C THR A 93 17.09 -4.96 -0.81
N ASN A 94 17.05 -3.78 -1.45
CA ASN A 94 18.21 -2.93 -1.72
C ASN A 94 17.88 -1.45 -1.46
N ASP A 95 17.31 -1.19 -0.28
CA ASP A 95 17.05 0.16 0.25
C ASP A 95 16.23 1.07 -0.67
N GLY A 96 15.35 0.48 -1.49
CA GLY A 96 14.48 1.20 -2.40
C GLY A 96 15.09 1.53 -3.77
N ALA A 97 16.30 1.03 -4.08
CA ALA A 97 16.90 1.20 -5.40
C ALA A 97 16.13 0.45 -6.50
N SER A 98 15.54 -0.70 -6.17
CA SER A 98 14.61 -1.44 -7.03
C SER A 98 13.47 -2.04 -6.23
N TRP A 99 12.32 -2.23 -6.87
CA TRP A 99 11.09 -2.70 -6.23
C TRP A 99 10.53 -3.91 -6.97
N ASN A 100 10.20 -4.95 -6.22
CA ASN A 100 9.56 -6.17 -6.71
C ASN A 100 8.09 -6.17 -6.31
N ASP A 101 7.24 -6.71 -7.18
CA ASP A 101 5.80 -6.79 -6.96
C ASP A 101 5.42 -7.97 -6.05
N VAL A 102 4.49 -7.73 -5.11
CA VAL A 102 3.73 -8.79 -4.44
C VAL A 102 2.47 -9.06 -5.26
N SER A 103 2.62 -9.91 -6.27
CA SER A 103 1.68 -10.02 -7.39
C SER A 103 0.26 -10.44 -7.01
N SER A 104 0.06 -11.14 -5.88
CA SER A 104 -1.24 -11.67 -5.45
C SER A 104 -2.28 -10.57 -5.16
N VAL A 105 -1.85 -9.36 -4.84
CA VAL A 105 -2.74 -8.23 -4.47
C VAL A 105 -2.72 -7.07 -5.46
N ASN A 106 -1.98 -7.19 -6.56
CA ASN A 106 -1.89 -6.13 -7.56
C ASN A 106 -3.21 -5.94 -8.32
N ARG A 107 -3.47 -4.71 -8.77
CA ARG A 107 -4.61 -4.36 -9.63
C ARG A 107 -4.14 -3.58 -10.83
N THR A 108 -4.69 -3.90 -11.99
CA THR A 108 -4.33 -3.27 -13.27
C THR A 108 -5.47 -2.39 -13.78
N TYR A 109 -5.20 -1.63 -14.83
CA TYR A 109 -6.16 -0.75 -15.46
C TYR A 109 -7.49 -1.45 -15.80
N THR A 110 -8.54 -0.66 -15.98
CA THR A 110 -9.95 -1.10 -16.18
C THR A 110 -10.54 -1.86 -14.99
N TYR A 111 -9.83 -1.87 -13.86
CA TYR A 111 -10.33 -2.43 -12.61
C TYR A 111 -11.21 -1.41 -11.90
N ASN A 112 -12.39 -1.83 -11.48
CA ASN A 112 -13.33 -1.01 -10.73
C ASN A 112 -13.97 -1.84 -9.61
N GLN A 113 -13.73 -1.41 -8.38
CA GLN A 113 -14.21 -2.02 -7.16
C GLN A 113 -14.66 -0.91 -6.22
N PRO A 114 -15.95 -0.54 -6.25
CA PRO A 114 -16.46 0.63 -5.51
C PRO A 114 -16.58 0.38 -3.99
N ASN A 115 -16.73 -0.88 -3.57
CA ASN A 115 -16.82 -1.29 -2.17
C ASN A 115 -15.52 -1.92 -1.72
N TYR A 116 -15.15 -1.74 -0.46
CA TYR A 116 -13.96 -2.37 0.12
C TYR A 116 -14.00 -3.90 -0.02
N GLU A 117 -12.91 -4.45 -0.54
CA GLU A 117 -12.59 -5.87 -0.48
C GLU A 117 -11.34 -6.09 0.38
N ARG A 118 -11.30 -7.20 1.11
CA ARG A 118 -10.11 -7.57 1.89
C ARG A 118 -9.10 -8.27 0.99
N LEU A 119 -7.89 -7.74 0.94
CA LEU A 119 -6.73 -8.35 0.26
C LEU A 119 -5.76 -8.93 1.27
N GLN A 120 -5.04 -9.97 0.85
CA GLN A 120 -4.06 -10.68 1.65
C GLN A 120 -2.85 -11.02 0.79
N ALA A 121 -1.69 -10.57 1.23
CA ALA A 121 -0.40 -10.80 0.62
C ALA A 121 0.44 -11.70 1.52
N ASP A 122 0.99 -12.76 0.94
CA ASP A 122 1.96 -13.64 1.60
C ASP A 122 3.37 -13.04 1.47
N LEU A 123 4.04 -12.82 2.61
CA LEU A 123 5.40 -12.31 2.68
C LEU A 123 6.38 -13.39 3.18
N SER A 124 5.95 -14.63 3.38
CA SER A 124 6.77 -15.73 3.91
C SER A 124 8.01 -16.03 3.05
N THR A 125 7.95 -15.78 1.75
CA THR A 125 9.11 -15.89 0.84
C THR A 125 10.24 -14.90 1.15
N LEU A 126 9.96 -13.88 1.97
CA LEU A 126 10.90 -12.86 2.42
C LEU A 126 11.38 -13.11 3.87
N ALA A 127 11.01 -14.23 4.48
CA ALA A 127 11.45 -14.58 5.83
C ALA A 127 12.98 -14.54 5.96
N GLY A 128 13.47 -13.97 7.06
CA GLY A 128 14.89 -13.75 7.32
C GLY A 128 15.48 -12.51 6.64
N GLN A 129 14.67 -11.66 6.01
CA GLN A 129 15.12 -10.44 5.34
C GLN A 129 14.59 -9.18 6.05
N SER A 130 15.34 -8.08 5.90
CA SER A 130 14.89 -6.72 6.22
C SER A 130 14.56 -6.02 4.90
N VAL A 131 13.31 -5.60 4.71
CA VAL A 131 12.83 -5.08 3.43
C VAL A 131 12.15 -3.73 3.57
N ARG A 132 12.22 -2.90 2.52
CA ARG A 132 11.30 -1.76 2.40
C ARG A 132 9.97 -2.27 1.85
N LEU A 133 8.85 -1.74 2.33
CA LEU A 133 7.52 -2.05 1.83
C LEU A 133 6.83 -0.77 1.35
N ARG A 134 6.15 -0.83 0.20
CA ARG A 134 5.35 0.31 -0.29
C ARG A 134 4.07 -0.13 -0.99
N PHE A 135 3.05 0.71 -0.88
CA PHE A 135 1.98 0.76 -1.87
C PHE A 135 2.36 1.78 -2.94
N ASN A 136 2.09 1.48 -4.20
CA ASN A 136 2.36 2.36 -5.33
C ASN A 136 1.15 2.41 -6.25
N VAL A 137 0.77 3.63 -6.62
CA VAL A 137 -0.16 3.90 -7.71
C VAL A 137 0.62 4.60 -8.81
N SER A 138 0.57 4.05 -10.01
CA SER A 138 1.30 4.58 -11.16
C SER A 138 0.40 4.68 -12.38
N VAL A 139 0.74 5.61 -13.26
CA VAL A 139 0.09 5.79 -14.56
C VAL A 139 1.14 5.90 -15.66
N SER A 140 0.79 5.57 -16.90
CA SER A 140 1.67 5.77 -18.05
C SER A 140 0.95 6.53 -19.15
N GLY A 141 1.69 7.32 -19.93
CA GLY A 141 1.37 7.85 -21.27
C GLY A 141 0.16 8.78 -21.41
N HIS A 142 -0.80 8.67 -20.52
CA HIS A 142 -2.06 9.38 -20.46
C HIS A 142 -2.23 9.87 -19.02
N ALA A 143 -3.14 10.81 -18.83
CA ALA A 143 -3.50 11.33 -17.52
C ALA A 143 -4.83 10.68 -17.07
N PRO A 144 -4.86 9.37 -16.75
CA PRO A 144 -6.08 8.68 -16.35
C PRO A 144 -6.46 9.06 -14.93
N GLU A 145 -7.71 8.77 -14.59
CA GLU A 145 -8.16 8.79 -13.21
C GLU A 145 -7.75 7.46 -12.54
N ALA A 146 -7.12 7.57 -11.37
CA ALA A 146 -6.86 6.44 -10.49
C ALA A 146 -7.25 6.87 -9.07
N LEU A 147 -8.34 6.31 -8.58
CA LEU A 147 -8.81 6.50 -7.21
C LEU A 147 -8.50 5.22 -6.45
N VAL A 148 -7.67 5.31 -5.42
CA VAL A 148 -7.35 4.16 -4.57
C VAL A 148 -7.54 4.58 -3.11
N ARG A 149 -8.22 3.72 -2.36
CA ARG A 149 -8.25 3.80 -0.90
C ARG A 149 -7.81 2.50 -0.26
N LEU A 150 -7.09 2.65 0.84
CA LEU A 150 -6.62 1.58 1.71
C LEU A 150 -7.14 1.85 3.12
N ASP A 151 -7.53 0.78 3.80
CA ASP A 151 -7.96 0.86 5.19
C ASP A 151 -7.59 -0.42 5.96
N LYS A 152 -7.50 -0.30 7.29
CA LYS A 152 -7.31 -1.41 8.24
C LYS A 152 -6.22 -2.37 7.80
N LEU A 153 -5.01 -1.84 7.67
CA LEU A 153 -3.82 -2.62 7.35
C LEU A 153 -3.32 -3.33 8.61
N THR A 154 -3.04 -4.61 8.47
CA THR A 154 -2.35 -5.43 9.46
C THR A 154 -1.22 -6.17 8.76
N ILE A 155 0.00 -6.08 9.30
CA ILE A 155 1.14 -6.92 8.91
C ILE A 155 1.53 -7.71 10.16
N ALA A 156 1.34 -9.02 10.13
CA ALA A 156 1.52 -9.85 11.31
C ALA A 156 1.93 -11.28 10.96
N GLU A 157 2.49 -11.97 11.95
CA GLU A 157 2.69 -13.42 11.90
C GLU A 157 1.34 -14.13 11.89
N MET A 158 1.17 -15.06 10.95
CA MET A 158 -0.02 -15.90 10.88
C MET A 158 0.24 -17.28 11.49
N PRO A 159 -0.78 -17.92 12.10
CA PRO A 159 -0.66 -19.24 12.70
C PRO A 159 -0.15 -20.34 11.75
#